data_AF-A0A0A2LKI2-F1
#
_entry.id   AF-A0A0A2LKI2-F1
#
_cell.length_a   1.000
_cell.length_b   1.000
_cell.length_c   1.000
_cell.angle_alpha   90.00
_cell.angle_beta   90.00
_cell.angle_gamma   90.00
#
_symmetry.space_group_name_H-M   'P 1'
#
loop_
_entity.id
_entity.type
_entity.pdbx_description
1 polymer ?
#
loop_
_entity_poly.entity_id
_entity_poly.type
_entity_poly.pdbx_seq_one_letter_code
_entity_poly.pdbx_strand_id
1 'polypeptide(L)'
;MKKLTLLLVIPLTIIAFTFLTPYSIVEVEDVDNLFVLGYPFIYEAPAFHTSLASQFFILPLLADLLIYFTTLYIIIALINRVRKINLPKFISIPLLTIATLSLAIKLFLIFILYNDNRYELMPSFEMKVLNTHVGSPLTSPRKLPPDNQ
;
A
#
# COMPACT_ATOMS: atom_id res chain seq x y z
N MET A 1 5.50 -10.63 24.30
CA MET A 1 5.14 -10.30 22.91
C MET A 1 4.31 -9.04 22.76
N LYS A 2 3.25 -8.82 23.56
CA LYS A 2 2.35 -7.64 23.43
C LYS A 2 3.07 -6.29 23.24
N LYS A 3 4.02 -5.96 24.14
CA LYS A 3 4.81 -4.72 24.05
C LYS A 3 5.64 -4.61 22.77
N LEU A 4 6.24 -5.72 22.32
CA LEU A 4 7.04 -5.77 21.10
C LEU A 4 6.14 -5.60 19.87
N THR A 5 4.95 -6.20 19.88
CA THR A 5 3.97 -6.05 18.81
C THR A 5 3.54 -4.59 18.64
N LEU A 6 3.22 -3.90 19.74
CA LEU A 6 2.79 -2.50 19.70
C LEU A 6 3.91 -1.53 19.31
N LEU A 7 5.15 -1.76 19.79
CA LEU A 7 6.25 -0.82 19.62
C LEU A 7 7.17 -1.10 18.43
N LEU A 8 7.08 -2.28 17.82
CA LEU A 8 7.94 -2.68 16.70
C LEU A 8 7.12 -3.20 15.52
N VAL A 9 6.25 -4.21 15.74
CA VAL A 9 5.52 -4.85 14.63
C VAL A 9 4.59 -3.86 13.95
N ILE A 10 3.70 -3.20 14.70
CA ILE A 10 2.72 -2.25 14.13
C ILE A 10 3.41 -1.09 13.39
N PRO A 11 4.38 -0.36 13.99
CA PRO A 11 5.08 0.71 13.30
C PRO A 11 5.77 0.22 12.01
N LEU A 12 6.42 -0.94 12.06
CA LEU A 12 7.12 -1.49 10.92
C LEU A 12 6.15 -1.93 9.81
N THR A 13 4.98 -2.46 10.17
CA THR A 13 3.90 -2.76 9.21
C THR A 13 3.43 -1.49 8.52
N ILE A 14 3.20 -0.40 9.25
CA ILE A 14 2.74 0.88 8.67
C ILE A 14 3.79 1.41 7.69
N ILE A 15 5.06 1.40 8.07
CA ILE A 15 6.17 1.84 7.19
C ILE A 15 6.26 0.95 5.95
N ALA A 16 6.27 -0.37 6.13
CA ALA A 16 6.35 -1.31 5.02
C ALA A 16 5.15 -1.15 4.07
N PHE A 17 3.94 -1.04 4.59
CA PHE A 17 2.72 -0.84 3.80
C PHE A 17 2.65 0.53 3.12
N THR A 18 3.37 1.54 3.65
CA THR A 18 3.39 2.86 3.03
C THR A 18 4.43 2.96 1.91
N PHE A 19 5.60 2.35 2.08
CA PHE A 19 6.74 2.52 1.16
C PHE A 19 7.02 1.31 0.26
N LEU A 20 6.63 0.10 0.68
CA LEU A 20 6.91 -1.16 -0.03
C LEU A 20 5.67 -1.76 -0.68
N THR A 21 4.57 -1.00 -0.75
CA THR A 21 3.39 -1.47 -1.48
C THR A 21 3.67 -1.40 -2.98
N PRO A 22 3.65 -2.54 -3.69
CA PRO A 22 3.85 -2.56 -5.11
C PRO A 22 2.66 -1.94 -5.85
N TYR A 23 2.94 -1.50 -7.08
CA TYR A 23 1.92 -1.09 -8.03
C TYR A 23 1.92 -2.06 -9.21
N SER A 24 0.75 -2.22 -9.81
CA SER A 24 0.60 -3.01 -11.04
C SER A 24 0.08 -2.12 -12.15
N ILE A 25 0.43 -2.48 -13.37
CA ILE A 25 -0.16 -1.93 -14.59
C ILE A 25 -1.25 -2.91 -15.03
N VAL A 26 -2.47 -2.41 -15.14
CA VAL A 26 -3.65 -3.22 -15.50
C VAL A 26 -4.35 -2.66 -16.73
N GLU A 27 -5.12 -3.54 -17.36
CA GLU A 27 -6.09 -3.25 -18.41
C GLU A 27 -7.49 -3.50 -17.84
N VAL A 28 -8.43 -2.57 -18.08
CA VAL A 28 -9.83 -2.64 -17.60
C VAL A 28 -10.78 -2.25 -18.72
N GLU A 29 -11.66 -3.18 -19.11
CA GLU A 29 -12.85 -2.91 -19.96
C GLU A 29 -12.63 -1.93 -21.15
N ASP A 30 -11.43 -1.95 -21.79
CA ASP A 30 -10.98 -1.10 -22.91
C ASP A 30 -10.03 0.08 -22.59
N VAL A 31 -9.63 0.26 -21.33
CA VAL A 31 -8.61 1.24 -20.93
C VAL A 31 -7.30 0.54 -20.56
N ASP A 32 -6.29 0.75 -21.40
CA ASP A 32 -4.96 0.20 -21.23
C ASP A 32 -4.06 1.04 -20.31
N ASN A 33 -3.08 0.38 -19.70
CA ASN A 33 -1.96 0.98 -18.98
C ASN A 33 -2.35 1.81 -17.75
N LEU A 34 -3.29 1.31 -16.94
CA LEU A 34 -3.69 1.95 -15.69
C LEU A 34 -2.78 1.52 -14.54
N PHE A 35 -2.33 2.50 -13.75
CA PHE A 35 -1.58 2.24 -12.53
C PHE A 35 -2.54 1.98 -11.38
N VAL A 36 -2.44 0.79 -10.80
CA VAL A 36 -3.20 0.40 -9.61
C VAL A 36 -2.24 0.02 -8.48
N LEU A 37 -2.67 0.23 -7.24
CA LEU A 37 -1.85 -0.06 -6.05
C LEU A 37 -2.42 -1.24 -5.28
N GLY A 38 -1.52 -2.08 -4.75
CA GLY A 38 -1.86 -3.26 -3.97
C GLY A 38 -1.37 -4.56 -4.61
N TYR A 39 -0.92 -5.49 -3.78
CA TYR A 39 -0.57 -6.85 -4.13
C TYR A 39 -0.44 -7.70 -2.85
N PRO A 40 -1.04 -8.90 -2.81
CA PRO A 40 -1.74 -9.59 -3.90
C PRO A 40 -3.13 -9.02 -4.22
N PHE A 41 -3.71 -8.18 -3.36
CA PHE A 41 -5.04 -7.61 -3.60
C PHE A 41 -4.96 -6.12 -3.96
N ILE A 42 -5.36 -5.79 -5.19
CA ILE A 42 -5.44 -4.40 -5.65
C ILE A 42 -6.49 -3.66 -4.81
N TYR A 43 -6.06 -2.61 -4.12
CA TYR A 43 -6.92 -1.85 -3.22
C TYR A 43 -7.15 -0.40 -3.65
N GLU A 44 -6.42 0.09 -4.63
CA GLU A 44 -6.58 1.45 -5.14
C GLU A 44 -6.42 1.46 -6.65
N ALA A 45 -7.38 2.10 -7.33
CA ALA A 45 -7.43 2.24 -8.78
C ALA A 45 -7.87 3.67 -9.16
N PRO A 46 -7.48 4.19 -10.33
CA PRO A 46 -7.99 5.46 -10.83
C PRO A 46 -9.49 5.34 -11.16
N ALA A 47 -10.26 6.39 -10.89
CA ALA A 47 -11.67 6.44 -11.28
C ALA A 47 -11.80 6.74 -12.78
N PHE A 48 -12.59 5.93 -13.49
CA PHE A 48 -12.70 5.98 -14.96
C PHE A 48 -13.43 7.22 -15.52
N HIS A 49 -14.21 7.93 -14.71
CA HIS A 49 -15.10 9.01 -15.18
C HIS A 49 -14.75 10.40 -14.66
N THR A 50 -13.73 10.53 -13.81
CA THR A 50 -13.34 11.81 -13.18
C THR A 50 -11.82 11.93 -13.13
N SER A 51 -11.27 12.89 -13.87
CA SER A 51 -9.84 13.22 -13.84
C SER A 51 -9.40 13.54 -12.40
N LEU A 52 -8.33 12.90 -11.93
CA LEU A 52 -7.78 13.05 -10.57
C LEU A 52 -8.66 12.46 -9.44
N ALA A 53 -9.55 11.52 -9.70
CA ALA A 53 -10.24 10.76 -8.64
C ALA A 53 -9.69 9.32 -8.53
N SER A 54 -9.67 8.77 -7.31
CA SER A 54 -9.31 7.38 -7.06
C SER A 54 -10.50 6.60 -6.47
N GLN A 55 -10.53 5.31 -6.74
CA GLN A 55 -11.40 4.32 -6.12
C GLN A 55 -10.58 3.49 -5.15
N PHE A 56 -11.03 3.42 -3.90
CA PHE A 56 -10.42 2.63 -2.84
C PHE A 56 -11.29 1.43 -2.50
N PHE A 57 -10.69 0.25 -2.48
CA PHE A 57 -11.34 -1.01 -2.13
C PHE A 57 -10.96 -1.44 -0.71
N ILE A 58 -11.94 -1.38 0.20
CA ILE A 58 -11.70 -1.54 1.64
C ILE A 58 -11.29 -2.98 1.99
N LEU A 59 -11.94 -4.00 1.41
CA LEU A 59 -11.60 -5.39 1.74
C LEU A 59 -10.20 -5.79 1.22
N PRO A 60 -9.83 -5.50 -0.04
CA PRO A 60 -8.46 -5.66 -0.53
C PRO A 60 -7.42 -4.93 0.34
N LEU A 61 -7.68 -3.68 0.72
CA LEU A 61 -6.78 -2.89 1.58
C LEU A 61 -6.53 -3.60 2.92
N LEU A 62 -7.59 -4.07 3.57
CA LEU A 62 -7.51 -4.78 4.85
C LEU A 62 -6.81 -6.13 4.71
N ALA A 63 -7.07 -6.86 3.62
CA ALA A 63 -6.42 -8.14 3.35
C ALA A 63 -4.90 -7.97 3.17
N ASP A 64 -4.47 -7.03 2.33
CA ASP A 64 -3.05 -6.73 2.14
C ASP A 64 -2.42 -6.26 3.46
N LEU A 65 -3.04 -5.32 4.18
CA LEU A 65 -2.53 -4.86 5.46
C LEU A 65 -2.35 -6.02 6.47
N LEU A 66 -3.29 -6.96 6.51
CA LEU A 66 -3.20 -8.15 7.35
C LEU A 66 -2.07 -9.09 6.93
N ILE A 67 -1.78 -9.21 5.63
CA ILE A 67 -0.65 -10.00 5.12
C ILE A 67 0.67 -9.37 5.56
N TYR A 68 0.84 -8.06 5.40
CA TYR A 68 2.03 -7.35 5.88
C TYR A 68 2.20 -7.50 7.39
N PHE A 69 1.10 -7.36 8.15
CA PHE A 69 1.12 -7.52 9.60
C PHE A 69 1.50 -8.94 10.02
N THR A 70 0.83 -9.96 9.48
CA THR A 70 1.10 -11.37 9.86
C THR A 70 2.50 -11.79 9.46
N THR A 71 2.98 -11.40 8.28
CA THR A 71 4.34 -11.69 7.83
C THR A 71 5.38 -11.12 8.79
N LEU A 72 5.30 -9.82 9.10
CA LEU A 72 6.23 -9.18 10.03
C LEU A 72 6.09 -9.70 11.45
N TYR A 73 4.87 -9.99 11.90
CA TYR A 73 4.62 -10.59 13.20
C TYR A 73 5.31 -11.94 13.33
N ILE A 74 5.16 -12.83 12.34
CA ILE A 74 5.78 -14.16 12.34
C ILE A 74 7.30 -14.05 12.36
N ILE A 75 7.89 -13.20 11.50
CA ILE A 75 9.34 -12.97 11.46
C ILE A 75 9.86 -12.50 12.83
N ILE A 76 9.24 -11.45 13.38
CA ILE A 76 9.67 -10.88 14.66
C ILE A 76 9.43 -11.88 15.81
N ALA A 77 8.34 -12.64 15.76
CA ALA A 77 8.05 -13.67 16.76
C ALA A 77 9.10 -14.80 16.74
N LEU A 78 9.52 -15.23 15.55
CA LEU A 78 10.56 -16.23 15.38
C LEU A 78 11.91 -15.73 15.90
N ILE A 79 12.30 -14.49 15.55
CA ILE A 79 13.53 -13.88 16.04
C ILE A 79 13.49 -13.76 17.56
N ASN A 80 12.38 -13.29 18.14
CA ASN A 80 12.25 -13.16 19.58
C ASN A 80 12.29 -14.52 20.32
N ARG A 81 11.90 -15.61 19.65
CA ARG A 81 12.00 -16.97 20.20
C ARG A 81 13.45 -17.43 20.30
N VAL A 82 14.30 -17.09 19.31
CA VAL A 82 15.72 -17.46 19.30
C VAL A 82 16.54 -16.52 20.17
N ARG A 83 16.28 -15.21 20.09
CA ARG A 83 16.97 -14.18 20.87
C ARG A 83 15.96 -13.19 21.41
N LYS A 84 15.83 -13.11 22.74
CA LYS A 84 14.90 -12.18 23.39
C LYS A 84 15.21 -10.74 22.97
N ILE A 85 14.25 -10.10 22.31
CA ILE A 85 14.39 -8.74 21.79
C ILE A 85 14.02 -7.76 22.91
N ASN A 86 15.00 -6.98 23.36
CA ASN A 86 14.77 -5.84 24.24
C ASN A 86 14.81 -4.57 23.41
N LEU A 87 13.66 -3.92 23.19
CA LEU A 87 13.61 -2.65 22.48
C LEU A 87 13.95 -1.48 23.44
N PRO A 88 15.08 -0.78 23.26
CA PRO A 88 15.35 0.44 24.01
C PRO A 88 14.44 1.57 23.52
N LYS A 89 14.12 2.50 24.43
CA LYS A 89 13.22 3.64 24.13
C LYS A 89 13.72 4.48 22.96
N PHE A 90 15.04 4.61 22.83
CA PHE A 90 15.68 5.37 21.76
C PHE A 90 15.41 4.83 20.35
N ILE A 91 15.05 3.55 20.21
CA ILE A 91 14.66 2.96 18.91
C ILE A 91 13.15 2.97 18.75
N SER A 92 12.38 2.65 19.80
CA SER A 92 10.92 2.60 19.70
C SER A 92 10.30 3.96 19.37
N ILE A 93 10.84 5.05 19.94
CA ILE A 93 10.29 6.41 19.76
C ILE A 93 10.40 6.87 18.30
N PRO A 94 11.60 6.94 17.68
CA PRO A 94 11.70 7.41 16.29
C PRO A 94 10.95 6.50 15.34
N LEU A 95 10.94 5.18 15.58
CA LEU A 95 10.18 4.25 14.75
C LEU A 95 8.67 4.54 14.79
N LEU A 96 8.13 4.79 15.99
CA LEU A 96 6.73 5.18 16.15
C LEU A 96 6.45 6.52 15.45
N THR A 97 7.34 7.52 15.61
CA THR A 97 7.22 8.83 14.99
C THR A 97 7.22 8.75 13.46
N ILE A 98 8.11 7.95 12.87
CA ILE A 98 8.17 7.76 11.41
C ILE A 98 6.89 7.06 10.91
N ALA A 99 6.43 6.04 11.63
CA ALA A 99 5.19 5.34 11.28
C ALA A 99 3.96 6.26 11.34
N THR A 100 3.82 7.04 12.41
CA THR A 100 2.68 7.97 12.54
C THR A 100 2.76 9.10 11.53
N LEU A 101 3.94 9.65 11.28
CA LEU A 101 4.14 10.72 10.30
C LEU A 101 3.86 10.25 8.87
N SER A 102 4.38 9.08 8.49
CA SER A 102 4.13 8.51 7.15
C SER A 102 2.64 8.23 6.92
N LEU A 103 1.96 7.66 7.92
CA LEU A 103 0.51 7.45 7.86
C LEU A 103 -0.27 8.78 7.75
N ALA A 104 0.09 9.78 8.56
CA ALA A 104 -0.54 11.09 8.54
C ALA A 104 -0.37 11.78 7.18
N ILE A 105 0.84 11.73 6.60
CA ILE A 105 1.10 12.28 5.26
C ILE A 105 0.26 11.55 4.20
N LYS A 106 0.20 10.21 4.24
CA LYS A 106 -0.60 9.44 3.27
C LYS A 106 -2.09 9.79 3.35
N LEU A 107 -2.65 9.84 4.55
CA LEU A 107 -4.05 10.23 4.77
C LEU A 107 -4.33 11.68 4.34
N PHE A 108 -3.41 12.59 4.63
CA PHE A 108 -3.52 13.99 4.24
C PHE A 108 -3.49 14.17 2.71
N LEU A 109 -2.61 13.43 2.01
CA LEU A 109 -2.56 13.43 0.54
C LEU A 109 -3.85 12.88 -0.06
N ILE A 110 -4.38 11.77 0.47
CA ILE A 110 -5.66 11.21 0.04
C ILE A 110 -6.79 12.23 0.22
N PHE A 111 -6.81 12.95 1.35
CA PHE A 111 -7.83 13.94 1.65
C PHE A 111 -7.77 15.18 0.74
N ILE A 112 -6.58 15.70 0.44
CA ILE A 112 -6.42 16.92 -0.38
C ILE A 112 -6.56 16.65 -1.88
N LEU A 113 -5.89 15.62 -2.39
CA LEU A 113 -5.79 15.41 -3.83
C LEU A 113 -7.09 14.90 -4.44
N TYR A 114 -7.98 14.34 -3.63
CA TYR A 114 -9.06 13.51 -4.13
C TYR A 114 -10.39 13.74 -3.40
N ASN A 115 -10.95 14.94 -3.58
CA ASN A 115 -12.27 15.29 -3.03
C ASN A 115 -13.40 14.39 -3.56
N ASP A 116 -13.22 13.81 -4.76
CA ASP A 116 -14.20 12.94 -5.45
C ASP A 116 -13.89 11.43 -5.30
N ASN A 117 -13.14 11.05 -4.25
CA ASN A 117 -12.84 9.64 -3.98
C ASN A 117 -14.09 8.80 -3.77
N ARG A 118 -14.07 7.60 -4.36
CA ARG A 118 -15.09 6.58 -4.11
C ARG A 118 -14.50 5.47 -3.25
N TYR A 119 -15.27 5.04 -2.27
CA TYR A 119 -14.91 3.94 -1.39
C TYR A 119 -15.87 2.78 -1.63
N GLU A 120 -15.34 1.68 -2.13
CA GLU A 120 -16.10 0.47 -2.42
C GLU A 120 -15.58 -0.69 -1.56
N LEU A 121 -16.42 -1.69 -1.30
CA LEU A 121 -15.98 -2.85 -0.50
C LEU A 121 -15.09 -3.78 -1.33
N MET A 122 -15.45 -4.01 -2.59
CA MET A 122 -14.74 -4.86 -3.56
C MET A 122 -14.76 -4.19 -4.94
N PRO A 123 -13.81 -4.54 -5.83
CA PRO A 123 -13.84 -4.09 -7.22
C PRO A 123 -15.11 -4.57 -7.93
N SER A 124 -15.76 -3.67 -8.66
CA SER A 124 -16.96 -3.95 -9.45
C SER A 124 -16.67 -4.32 -10.91
N PHE A 125 -15.40 -4.22 -11.32
CA PHE A 125 -14.91 -4.44 -12.68
C PHE A 125 -13.79 -5.49 -12.70
N GLU A 126 -13.61 -6.12 -13.86
CA GLU A 126 -12.51 -7.07 -14.06
C GLU A 126 -11.23 -6.34 -14.46
N MET A 127 -10.12 -6.71 -13.80
CA MET A 127 -8.80 -6.17 -14.08
C MET A 127 -7.89 -7.28 -14.58
N LYS A 128 -7.18 -7.03 -15.69
CA LYS A 128 -6.12 -7.91 -16.17
C LYS A 128 -4.77 -7.32 -15.83
N VAL A 129 -4.01 -8.01 -14.99
CA VAL A 129 -2.65 -7.59 -14.61
C VAL A 129 -1.69 -7.84 -15.76
N LEU A 130 -1.09 -6.76 -16.28
CA LEU A 130 -0.09 -6.84 -17.33
C LEU A 130 1.31 -7.00 -16.74
N ASN A 131 1.66 -6.12 -15.77
CA ASN A 131 2.96 -6.13 -15.11
C ASN A 131 2.83 -5.66 -13.65
N THR A 132 3.67 -6.19 -12.76
CA THR A 132 3.76 -5.77 -11.35
C THR A 132 5.16 -5.25 -11.06
N HIS A 133 5.23 -4.10 -10.37
CA HIS A 133 6.47 -3.43 -10.02
C HIS A 133 6.51 -3.11 -8.53
N VAL A 134 7.70 -3.22 -7.94
CA VAL A 134 7.96 -2.81 -6.56
C VAL A 134 8.61 -1.43 -6.59
N GLY A 135 8.00 -0.42 -5.97
CA GLY A 135 8.52 0.95 -5.93
C GLY A 135 7.46 2.01 -6.20
N SER A 136 7.86 3.20 -6.63
CA SER A 136 6.92 4.29 -6.96
C SER A 136 6.47 4.21 -8.43
N PRO A 137 5.17 4.44 -8.72
CA PRO A 137 4.69 4.52 -10.11
C PRO A 137 5.33 5.67 -10.91
N LEU A 138 5.91 6.67 -10.23
CA LEU A 138 6.59 7.81 -10.86
C LEU A 138 7.91 7.44 -11.57
N THR A 139 8.47 6.26 -11.28
CA THR A 139 9.74 5.81 -11.87
C THR A 139 9.56 4.84 -13.03
N SER A 140 8.32 4.45 -13.36
CA SER A 140 8.07 3.58 -14.51
C SER A 140 8.11 4.38 -15.81
N PRO A 141 8.86 3.96 -16.85
CA PRO A 141 8.81 4.64 -18.13
C PRO A 141 7.38 4.59 -18.68
N ARG A 142 6.74 5.77 -18.80
CA ARG A 142 5.51 5.94 -19.58
C ARG A 142 5.83 5.46 -20.99
N LYS A 143 5.41 4.25 -21.36
CA LYS A 143 5.25 3.93 -22.77
C LYS A 143 4.05 4.73 -23.23
N LEU A 144 4.31 5.92 -23.78
CA LEU A 144 3.34 6.62 -24.59
C LEU A 144 2.87 5.62 -25.68
N PRO A 145 1.56 5.54 -25.97
CA PRO A 145 1.12 4.80 -27.14
C PRO A 145 1.90 5.31 -28.36
N PRO A 146 2.29 4.43 -29.30
CA PRO A 146 2.86 4.91 -30.55
C PRO A 146 1.88 5.92 -31.16
N ASP A 147 2.39 7.11 -31.51
CA ASP A 147 1.65 8.06 -32.34
C ASP A 147 1.19 7.30 -33.58
N ASN A 148 -0.11 7.01 -33.65
CA ASN A 148 -0.72 6.52 -34.87
C ASN A 148 -0.76 7.71 -35.83
N GLN A 149 0.29 7.85 -36.66
CA GLN A 149 0.26 8.62 -37.91
C GLN A 149 -0.60 7.91 -38.96
#